data_AF-A0A2K8YXT5-F1
#
_entry.id   AF-A0A2K8YXT5-F1
#
_cell.length_a   1.000
_cell.length_b   1.000
_cell.length_c   1.000
_cell.angle_alpha   90.00
_cell.angle_beta   90.00
_cell.angle_gamma   90.00
#
_symmetry.space_group_name_H-M   'P 1'
#
loop_
_entity.id
_entity.type
_entity.pdbx_description
1 polymer ?
#
loop_
_entity_poly.entity_id
_entity_poly.type
_entity_poly.pdbx_seq_one_letter_code
_entity_poly.pdbx_strand_id
1 'polypeptide(L)'
;MTYGTLTNLVYAESKPADPKIGDGATLILWSDRQAFTVVDVKKSYVVVSRDNQPPALRKAYLRKNGNYYLGGHLLKIGFREEYYDPHF
;
A
#
# COMPACT_ATOMS: atom_id res chain seq x y z
N MET A 1 8.19 17.90 6.87
CA MET A 1 8.40 17.10 5.64
C MET A 1 7.63 15.79 5.79
N THR A 2 6.43 15.71 5.22
CA THR A 2 5.43 14.67 5.53
C THR A 2 5.64 13.36 4.78
N TYR A 3 6.49 13.36 3.76
CA TYR A 3 6.83 12.20 2.93
C TYR A 3 8.35 12.24 2.71
N GLY A 4 9.07 11.26 3.25
CA GLY A 4 10.51 11.34 3.45
C GLY A 4 11.40 11.22 2.20
N THR A 5 10.82 11.07 0.99
CA THR A 5 11.53 11.04 -0.31
C THR A 5 10.63 11.58 -1.43
N LEU A 6 11.22 12.11 -2.51
CA LEU A 6 10.48 12.61 -3.70
C LEU A 6 9.58 11.51 -4.29
N THR A 7 10.05 10.28 -4.29
CA THR A 7 9.29 9.12 -4.76
C THR A 7 8.01 8.94 -3.95
N ASN A 8 8.05 9.11 -2.63
CA ASN A 8 6.86 9.01 -1.78
C ASN A 8 5.84 10.12 -2.07
N LEU A 9 6.29 11.32 -2.45
CA LEU A 9 5.41 12.40 -2.91
C LEU A 9 4.70 12.04 -4.22
N VAL A 10 5.44 11.52 -5.20
CA VAL A 10 4.88 11.12 -6.51
C VAL A 10 3.81 10.03 -6.35
N TYR A 11 4.04 9.03 -5.49
CA TYR A 11 3.03 8.00 -5.22
C TYR A 11 1.82 8.52 -4.41
N ALA A 12 2.01 9.52 -3.55
CA ALA A 12 0.93 10.15 -2.79
C ALA A 12 0.01 10.99 -3.70
N GLU A 13 0.55 11.65 -4.72
CA GLU A 13 -0.20 12.45 -5.70
C GLU A 13 -0.84 11.63 -6.81
N SER A 14 -0.33 10.41 -7.08
CA SER A 14 -0.95 9.51 -8.05
C SER A 14 -2.39 9.19 -7.64
N LYS A 15 -3.33 9.15 -8.60
CA LYS A 15 -4.74 8.85 -8.28
C LYS A 15 -4.87 7.40 -7.77
N PRO A 16 -5.57 7.15 -6.66
CA PRO A 16 -5.84 5.78 -6.22
C PRO A 16 -6.71 5.08 -7.26
N ALA A 17 -6.27 3.92 -7.73
CA ALA A 17 -7.07 3.07 -8.62
C ALA A 17 -8.28 2.51 -7.85
N ASP A 18 -9.38 2.27 -8.54
CA ASP A 18 -10.54 1.57 -7.97
C ASP A 18 -10.10 0.18 -7.49
N PRO A 19 -10.25 -0.14 -6.19
CA PRO A 19 -9.74 -1.39 -5.64
C PRO A 19 -10.55 -2.57 -6.17
N LYS A 20 -9.87 -3.52 -6.82
CA LYS A 20 -10.46 -4.79 -7.23
C LYS A 20 -9.84 -5.95 -6.45
N ILE A 21 -10.62 -7.00 -6.22
CA ILE A 21 -10.14 -8.22 -5.58
C ILE A 21 -9.14 -8.89 -6.54
N GLY A 22 -7.97 -9.26 -6.03
CA GLY A 22 -6.86 -9.80 -6.81
C GLY A 22 -5.86 -8.76 -7.32
N ASP A 23 -6.09 -7.46 -7.09
CA ASP A 23 -5.10 -6.43 -7.45
C ASP A 23 -3.89 -6.46 -6.52
N GLY A 24 -2.75 -6.09 -7.10
CA GLY A 24 -1.53 -5.83 -6.35
C GLY A 24 -1.65 -4.52 -5.57
N ALA A 25 -1.17 -4.53 -4.34
CA ALA A 25 -1.02 -3.36 -3.51
C ALA A 25 0.42 -3.23 -3.03
N THR A 26 0.93 -2.02 -2.93
CA THR A 26 2.27 -1.74 -2.40
C THR A 26 2.15 -0.81 -1.21
N LEU A 27 2.69 -1.24 -0.08
CA LEU A 27 2.81 -0.41 1.10
C LEU A 27 4.13 0.35 1.03
N ILE A 28 4.01 1.67 1.06
CA ILE A 28 5.13 2.59 0.88
C ILE A 28 5.63 2.98 2.27
N LEU A 29 6.82 2.51 2.64
CA LEU A 29 7.57 3.00 3.79
C LEU A 29 8.63 4.02 3.35
N TRP A 30 9.52 4.38 4.28
CA TRP A 30 10.56 5.36 4.00
C TRP A 30 11.65 4.80 3.09
N SER A 31 12.25 3.65 3.47
CA SER A 31 13.23 2.91 2.65
C SER A 31 12.71 1.58 2.13
N ASP A 32 11.57 1.09 2.62
CA ASP A 32 11.10 -0.28 2.36
C ASP A 32 9.79 -0.33 1.56
N ARG A 33 9.83 -1.17 0.53
CA ARG A 33 8.82 -1.58 -0.45
C ARG A 33 8.09 -2.86 -0.13
N GLN A 34 6.88 -2.86 0.43
CA GLN A 34 6.22 -4.13 0.75
C GLN A 34 5.04 -4.40 -0.18
N ALA A 35 5.13 -5.50 -0.93
CA ALA A 35 4.05 -5.96 -1.79
C ALA A 35 2.98 -6.72 -0.99
N PHE A 36 1.74 -6.45 -1.35
CA PHE A 36 0.51 -7.00 -0.81
C PHE A 36 -0.42 -7.36 -1.96
N THR A 37 -1.36 -8.26 -1.70
CA THR A 37 -2.43 -8.66 -2.62
C THR A 37 -3.76 -8.36 -1.95
N VAL A 38 -4.67 -7.69 -2.67
CA VAL A 38 -6.01 -7.39 -2.18
C VAL A 38 -6.86 -8.66 -2.20
N VAL A 39 -7.25 -9.13 -1.01
CA VAL A 39 -8.06 -10.36 -0.84
C VAL A 39 -9.54 -10.03 -0.75
N ASP A 40 -9.89 -8.91 -0.11
CA ASP A 40 -11.27 -8.48 0.07
C ASP A 40 -11.38 -6.96 0.03
N VAL A 41 -12.44 -6.45 -0.57
CA VAL A 41 -12.70 -5.00 -0.69
C VAL A 41 -14.05 -4.69 -0.07
N LYS A 42 -14.06 -3.83 0.95
CA LYS A 42 -15.29 -3.27 1.52
C LYS A 42 -15.31 -1.76 1.35
N LYS A 43 -16.51 -1.17 1.45
CA LYS A 43 -16.73 0.29 1.27
C LYS A 43 -15.85 1.19 2.16
N SER A 44 -15.37 0.70 3.32
CA SER A 44 -14.61 1.50 4.28
C SER A 44 -13.16 1.02 4.49
N TYR A 45 -12.87 -0.25 4.22
CA TYR A 45 -11.54 -0.83 4.38
C TYR A 45 -11.32 -1.97 3.38
N VAL A 46 -10.07 -2.21 3.02
CA VAL A 46 -9.62 -3.34 2.21
C VAL A 46 -8.83 -4.31 3.08
N VAL A 47 -8.99 -5.61 2.82
CA VAL A 47 -8.18 -6.65 3.44
C VAL A 47 -7.10 -7.04 2.45
N VAL A 48 -5.85 -6.94 2.89
CA VAL A 48 -4.69 -7.29 2.08
C VAL A 48 -3.89 -8.40 2.75
N SER A 49 -3.38 -9.32 1.94
CA SER A 49 -2.43 -10.35 2.35
C SER A 49 -1.06 -10.00 1.82
N ARG A 50 -0.02 -10.26 2.60
CA ARG A 50 1.36 -10.05 2.18
C ARG A 50 1.85 -11.28 1.40
N ASP A 51 2.63 -11.06 0.34
CA ASP A 51 3.05 -12.15 -0.56
C ASP A 51 4.15 -13.03 0.09
N ASN A 52 5.06 -12.41 0.83
CA ASN A 52 6.29 -13.04 1.33
C ASN A 52 6.20 -13.57 2.78
N GLN A 53 4.99 -13.68 3.36
CA GLN A 53 4.79 -14.22 4.71
C GLN A 53 3.50 -15.06 4.78
N PRO A 54 3.36 -15.99 5.76
CA PRO A 54 2.12 -16.73 5.99
C PRO A 54 0.93 -15.76 6.09
N PRO A 55 -0.31 -16.19 5.78
CA PRO A 55 -1.45 -15.32 5.44
C PRO A 55 -1.88 -14.40 6.59
N ALA A 56 -1.10 -13.33 6.78
CA ALA A 56 -1.36 -12.28 7.74
C ALA A 56 -2.29 -11.29 7.05
N LEU A 57 -3.59 -11.54 7.19
CA LEU A 57 -4.63 -10.64 6.69
C LEU A 57 -4.57 -9.32 7.47
N ARG A 58 -4.23 -8.24 6.77
CA ARG A 58 -4.14 -6.89 7.32
C ARG A 58 -5.24 -6.00 6.76
N LYS A 59 -5.82 -5.15 7.61
CA LYS A 59 -6.90 -4.23 7.24
C LYS A 59 -6.35 -2.84 6.96
N ALA A 60 -6.52 -2.36 5.73
CA ALA A 60 -6.16 -1.00 5.35
C ALA A 60 -7.43 -0.14 5.21
N TYR A 61 -7.40 1.05 5.80
CA TYR A 61 -8.56 1.94 5.91
C TYR A 61 -8.46 3.09 4.91
N LEU A 62 -9.58 3.43 4.27
CA LEU A 62 -9.67 4.60 3.41
C LEU A 62 -9.63 5.88 4.26
N ARG A 63 -8.77 6.83 3.89
CA ARG A 63 -8.69 8.16 4.52
C ARG A 63 -9.36 9.22 3.63
N LYS A 64 -9.61 10.41 4.21
CA LYS A 64 -10.27 11.55 3.51
C LYS A 64 -9.55 12.02 2.24
N ASN A 65 -8.27 11.71 2.09
CA ASN A 65 -7.48 12.01 0.90
C ASN A 65 -7.65 10.97 -0.23
N GLY A 66 -8.58 10.02 -0.10
CA GLY A 66 -8.83 8.97 -1.08
C GLY A 66 -7.81 7.83 -1.07
N ASN A 67 -6.78 7.91 -0.23
CA ASN A 67 -5.74 6.90 -0.14
C ASN A 67 -6.03 5.87 0.96
N TYR A 68 -5.60 4.63 0.75
CA TYR A 68 -5.69 3.56 1.75
C TYR A 68 -4.48 3.60 2.67
N TYR A 69 -4.68 3.35 3.96
CA TYR A 69 -3.63 3.34 4.97
C TYR A 69 -3.63 2.07 5.79
N LEU A 70 -2.47 1.45 5.93
CA LEU A 70 -2.24 0.26 6.75
C LEU A 70 -1.27 0.60 7.88
N GLY A 71 -1.74 0.53 9.13
CA GLY A 71 -0.91 0.82 10.29
C GLY A 71 -0.30 2.23 10.31
N GLY A 72 -0.92 3.20 9.64
CA GLY A 72 -0.40 4.57 9.51
C GLY A 72 0.46 4.82 8.27
N HIS A 73 0.77 3.79 7.48
CA HIS A 73 1.54 3.91 6.24
C HIS A 73 0.62 3.90 5.01
N LEU A 74 1.06 4.58 3.94
CA LEU A 74 0.33 4.66 2.69
C LEU A 74 0.35 3.30 1.98
N LEU A 75 -0.83 2.80 1.63
CA LEU A 75 -1.01 1.59 0.82
C LEU A 75 -1.58 2.00 -0.54
N LYS A 76 -0.80 1.76 -1.60
CA LYS A 76 -1.21 2.03 -2.98
C LYS A 76 -1.77 0.77 -3.61
N ILE A 77 -2.97 0.86 -4.17
CA ILE A 77 -3.63 -0.24 -4.88
C ILE A 77 -3.43 -0.06 -6.39
N GLY A 78 -3.22 -1.16 -7.12
CA GLY A 78 -2.92 -1.18 -8.56
C GLY A 78 -1.41 -1.16 -8.88
N PHE A 79 -0.55 -1.12 -7.86
CA PHE A 79 0.91 -1.19 -8.01
C PHE A 79 1.42 -2.40 -7.24
N ARG A 80 2.15 -3.30 -7.91
CA ARG A 80 2.85 -4.45 -7.30
C ARG A 80 4.36 -4.27 -7.51
N GLU A 81 4.99 -3.49 -6.65
CA GLU A 81 6.44 -3.29 -6.65
C GLU A 81 7.01 -3.61 -5.27
N GLU A 82 7.85 -4.64 -5.20
CA GLU A 82 8.65 -4.95 -4.03
C GLU A 82 10.05 -4.36 -4.28
N TYR A 83 10.46 -3.40 -3.45
CA TYR A 83 11.78 -2.78 -3.53
C TYR A 83 12.38 -2.74 -2.12
N TYR A 84 13.40 -3.56 -1.92
CA TYR A 84 14.21 -3.56 -0.70
C TYR A 84 15.57 -2.99 -1.09
N ASP A 85 15.99 -1.89 -0.46
CA ASP A 85 17.34 -1.36 -0.64
C ASP A 85 18.25 -1.93 0.47
N PRO A 86 19.17 -2.86 0.15
CA PRO A 86 20.04 -3.46 1.16
C PRO A 86 21.28 -2.60 1.49
N HIS A 87 21.49 -1.45 0.84
CA HIS A 87 22.70 -0.65 1.04
C HIS A 87 22.40 0.58 1.92
N PHE A 88 22.93 0.54 3.15
CA PHE A 88 23.00 1.67 4.09
C PHE A 88 24.28 2.49 3.87
#